data_AF-A0A2E4KQD7-F1
#
_entry.id   AF-A0A2E4KQD7-F1
#
_cell.length_a   1.000
_cell.length_b   1.000
_cell.length_c   1.000
_cell.angle_alpha   90.00
_cell.angle_beta   90.00
_cell.angle_gamma   90.00
#
_symmetry.space_group_name_H-M   'P 1'
#
loop_
_entity.id
_entity.type
_entity.pdbx_description
1 polymer ?
#
loop_
_entity_poly.entity_id
_entity_poly.type
_entity_poly.pdbx_seq_one_letter_code
_entity_poly.pdbx_strand_id
1 'polypeptide(L)'
;MPMTFSCHVEQPRAVMAVVIMWLLCFNPSAIAQDGPANFVTPFSLDEMTAKQAIIETDRGQFIIDLLPKAAPNHVGYFIKSAREGVYDGTIFHRMVRHGIVQGGDPLTKDFDKTESYGQGGLGVLAVEISDEKHTRGAVSAAQVPSEPDSAGSQFFISVVDQPALDGSYTVFGRVSRGMNLVTEISEADTDKEGKAIERIAIHTVAIRDKPSPQPMPFSQDSVEELAAYRVILATTSGTITIEFMPEIAPEHVRNFLRLASAGVFDGMSIHRVVEGALIQTGWLGSRDRPLDENQERLVTNLQPEFSNTAHVRGIVSMARGDDPASASTSFFICTATVSSLDGNYTVFGRVVDSMATLDSIESLPLNGETPLERVEILAVQVAR
;
A
#
# COMPACT_ATOMS: atom_id res chain seq x y z
N MET A 1 -36.61 18.97 -31.84
CA MET A 1 -35.34 18.22 -31.95
C MET A 1 -34.36 18.83 -30.96
N PRO A 2 -34.06 18.18 -29.82
CA PRO A 2 -32.95 18.60 -28.98
C PRO A 2 -31.69 17.81 -29.36
N MET A 3 -30.58 18.52 -29.57
CA MET A 3 -29.27 17.94 -29.79
C MET A 3 -28.71 17.43 -28.46
N THR A 4 -28.43 16.13 -28.40
CA THR A 4 -27.67 15.48 -27.34
C THR A 4 -26.18 15.71 -27.55
N PHE A 5 -25.52 16.41 -26.64
CA PHE A 5 -24.06 16.40 -26.54
C PHE A 5 -23.64 15.17 -25.73
N SER A 6 -23.08 14.16 -26.41
CA SER A 6 -22.40 13.05 -25.78
C SER A 6 -20.92 13.43 -25.60
N CYS A 7 -20.49 13.63 -24.37
CA CYS A 7 -19.09 13.86 -24.03
C CYS A 7 -18.41 12.49 -23.94
N HIS A 8 -17.76 12.06 -25.02
CA HIS A 8 -16.81 10.95 -24.98
C HIS A 8 -15.54 11.43 -24.26
N VAL A 9 -15.32 10.92 -23.06
CA VAL A 9 -14.02 10.99 -22.39
C VAL A 9 -13.12 9.95 -23.06
N GLU A 10 -12.30 10.39 -24.01
CA GLU A 10 -11.18 9.60 -24.52
C GLU A 10 -10.16 9.40 -23.39
N GLN A 11 -9.99 8.15 -22.93
CA GLN A 11 -8.84 7.77 -22.12
C GLN A 11 -7.56 7.82 -22.99
N PRO A 12 -6.46 8.41 -22.53
CA PRO A 12 -5.29 8.61 -23.37
C PRO A 12 -4.51 7.28 -23.50
N ARG A 13 -4.50 6.72 -24.72
CA ARG A 13 -3.68 5.55 -25.15
C ARG A 13 -2.16 5.84 -25.18
N ALA A 14 -1.70 6.96 -24.65
CA ALA A 14 -0.36 7.49 -24.87
C ALA A 14 0.72 6.96 -23.91
N VAL A 15 0.35 6.37 -22.76
CA VAL A 15 1.34 5.83 -21.80
C VAL A 15 1.86 4.45 -22.24
N MET A 16 1.09 3.70 -23.02
CA MET A 16 1.35 2.29 -23.34
C MET A 16 2.47 2.05 -24.35
N ALA A 17 2.78 3.02 -25.23
CA ALA A 17 3.76 2.86 -26.31
C ALA A 17 5.19 3.28 -25.91
N VAL A 18 5.36 4.02 -24.80
CA VAL A 18 6.65 4.58 -24.41
C VAL A 18 7.54 3.54 -23.72
N VAL A 19 6.99 2.54 -23.06
CA VAL A 19 7.82 1.53 -22.34
C VAL A 19 8.54 0.58 -23.31
N ILE A 20 7.92 0.20 -24.43
CA ILE A 20 8.49 -0.77 -25.39
C ILE A 20 9.58 -0.14 -26.28
N MET A 21 9.44 1.14 -26.64
CA MET A 21 10.34 1.77 -27.62
C MET A 21 11.70 2.17 -27.03
N TRP A 22 11.84 2.20 -25.70
CA TRP A 22 13.03 2.74 -25.01
C TRP A 22 14.06 1.68 -24.58
N LEU A 23 13.76 0.40 -24.79
CA LEU A 23 14.74 -0.68 -24.72
C LEU A 23 15.60 -0.76 -26.00
N LEU A 24 15.29 -0.01 -27.06
CA LEU A 24 15.94 -0.15 -28.37
C LEU A 24 16.95 0.97 -28.63
N CYS A 25 18.16 0.86 -28.07
CA CYS A 25 19.35 1.55 -28.60
C CYS A 25 20.59 0.69 -28.33
N PHE A 26 20.80 -0.33 -29.16
CA PHE A 26 22.11 -1.00 -29.28
C PHE A 26 22.46 -1.16 -30.77
N ASN A 27 23.69 -0.81 -31.12
CA ASN A 27 24.27 -1.01 -32.44
C ASN A 27 25.10 -2.31 -32.37
N PRO A 28 24.71 -3.42 -33.04
CA PRO A 28 25.41 -4.68 -32.86
C PRO A 28 26.60 -4.74 -33.80
N SER A 29 27.77 -4.98 -33.23
CA SER A 29 28.86 -5.66 -33.93
C SER A 29 29.62 -6.47 -32.89
N ALA A 30 29.14 -7.67 -32.62
CA ALA A 30 29.90 -8.69 -31.91
C ALA A 30 29.59 -10.06 -32.50
N ILE A 31 30.67 -10.77 -32.81
CA ILE A 31 30.69 -12.15 -33.29
C ILE A 31 30.22 -13.06 -32.15
N ALA A 32 29.31 -13.98 -32.45
CA ALA A 32 28.90 -15.02 -31.51
C ALA A 32 30.11 -15.87 -31.10
N GLN A 33 30.56 -15.71 -29.86
CA GLN A 33 31.43 -16.66 -29.18
C GLN A 33 30.56 -17.54 -28.28
N ASP A 34 30.85 -18.84 -28.24
CA ASP A 34 30.29 -19.76 -27.25
C ASP A 34 30.59 -19.23 -25.84
N GLY A 35 29.58 -18.58 -25.24
CA GLY A 35 29.66 -18.00 -23.91
C GLY A 35 29.71 -19.07 -22.82
N PRO A 36 30.09 -18.70 -21.58
CA PRO A 36 29.98 -19.59 -20.43
C PRO A 36 28.53 -20.08 -20.27
N ALA A 37 28.35 -21.30 -19.75
CA ALA A 37 27.02 -21.83 -19.48
C ALA A 37 26.24 -20.91 -18.53
N ASN A 38 24.95 -20.70 -18.82
CA ASN A 38 24.05 -19.91 -17.99
C ASN A 38 24.02 -20.43 -16.55
N PHE A 39 23.89 -19.52 -15.60
CA PHE A 39 23.83 -19.83 -14.18
C PHE A 39 22.65 -20.75 -13.87
N VAL A 40 22.92 -21.77 -13.06
CA VAL A 40 21.92 -22.65 -12.47
C VAL A 40 22.01 -22.52 -10.96
N THR A 41 20.88 -22.29 -10.31
CA THR A 41 20.85 -22.11 -8.85
C THR A 41 21.31 -23.38 -8.12
N PRO A 42 22.21 -23.27 -7.13
CA PRO A 42 22.55 -24.38 -6.25
C PRO A 42 21.51 -24.57 -5.12
N PHE A 43 20.60 -23.61 -4.92
CA PHE A 43 19.58 -23.66 -3.88
C PHE A 43 18.39 -24.49 -4.35
N SER A 44 17.88 -25.35 -3.48
CA SER A 44 16.60 -26.02 -3.68
C SER A 44 15.43 -25.03 -3.63
N LEU A 45 14.30 -25.43 -4.21
CA LEU A 45 13.06 -24.65 -4.15
C LEU A 45 12.62 -24.40 -2.70
N ASP A 46 12.79 -25.36 -1.81
CA ASP A 46 12.41 -25.25 -0.40
C ASP A 46 13.28 -24.22 0.33
N GLU A 47 14.59 -24.18 0.05
CA GLU A 47 15.51 -23.19 0.62
C GLU A 47 15.18 -21.75 0.19
N MET A 48 14.62 -21.56 -1.00
CA MET A 48 14.26 -20.25 -1.53
C MET A 48 12.80 -19.87 -1.27
N THR A 49 11.95 -20.84 -0.93
CA THR A 49 10.53 -20.62 -0.66
C THR A 49 10.36 -19.75 0.58
N ALA A 50 9.37 -18.86 0.55
CA ALA A 50 9.09 -17.93 1.63
C ALA A 50 10.30 -17.05 2.00
N LYS A 51 11.14 -16.68 1.05
CA LYS A 51 12.17 -15.65 1.23
C LYS A 51 11.67 -14.28 0.78
N GLN A 52 12.10 -13.26 1.51
CA GLN A 52 11.94 -11.85 1.16
C GLN A 52 13.29 -11.19 0.99
N ALA A 53 13.37 -10.21 0.10
CA ALA A 53 14.47 -9.26 0.04
C ALA A 53 14.04 -7.91 0.63
N ILE A 54 14.83 -7.39 1.56
CA ILE A 54 14.67 -6.06 2.14
C ILE A 54 15.66 -5.15 1.40
N ILE A 55 15.15 -4.12 0.73
CA ILE A 55 15.94 -3.16 -0.04
C ILE A 55 15.96 -1.84 0.73
N GLU A 56 17.13 -1.44 1.22
CA GLU A 56 17.32 -0.13 1.86
C GLU A 56 17.91 0.85 0.86
N THR A 57 17.34 2.05 0.79
CA THR A 57 17.68 3.08 -0.19
C THR A 57 17.75 4.45 0.47
N ASP A 58 18.25 5.46 -0.26
CA ASP A 58 18.23 6.86 0.17
C ASP A 58 16.82 7.36 0.53
N ARG A 59 15.77 6.78 -0.06
CA ARG A 59 14.37 7.15 0.14
C ARG A 59 13.66 6.31 1.21
N GLY A 60 14.37 5.37 1.84
CA GLY A 60 13.82 4.44 2.83
C GLY A 60 13.83 3.00 2.34
N GLN A 61 12.96 2.17 2.91
CA GLN A 61 12.99 0.71 2.75
C GLN A 61 11.73 0.18 2.06
N PHE A 62 11.91 -0.77 1.13
CA PHE A 62 10.82 -1.58 0.58
C PHE A 62 11.18 -3.08 0.59
N ILE A 63 10.17 -3.94 0.43
CA ILE A 63 10.31 -5.39 0.59
C ILE A 63 9.79 -6.10 -0.66
N ILE A 64 10.54 -7.08 -1.15
CA ILE A 64 10.19 -7.94 -2.28
C ILE A 64 9.96 -9.37 -1.78
N ASP A 65 8.80 -9.95 -2.05
CA ASP A 65 8.55 -11.39 -1.95
C ASP A 65 9.17 -12.08 -3.16
N LEU A 66 10.04 -13.07 -2.95
CA LEU A 66 10.70 -13.81 -4.04
C LEU A 66 9.84 -14.98 -4.52
N LEU A 67 9.88 -15.25 -5.83
CA LEU A 67 9.02 -16.24 -6.51
C LEU A 67 9.84 -17.39 -7.12
N PRO A 68 10.45 -18.27 -6.30
CA PRO A 68 11.35 -19.30 -6.80
C PRO A 68 10.64 -20.40 -7.61
N LYS A 69 9.31 -20.52 -7.51
CA LYS A 69 8.52 -21.41 -8.37
C LYS A 69 8.39 -20.87 -9.80
N ALA A 70 8.35 -19.55 -9.95
CA ALA A 70 8.23 -18.89 -11.25
C ALA A 70 9.59 -18.79 -11.95
N ALA A 71 10.65 -18.45 -11.20
CA ALA A 71 11.98 -18.21 -11.74
C ALA A 71 13.08 -18.65 -10.76
N PRO A 72 13.33 -19.97 -10.61
CA PRO A 72 14.26 -20.51 -9.61
C PRO A 72 15.71 -20.01 -9.81
N ASN A 73 16.19 -19.90 -11.05
CA ASN A 73 17.56 -19.47 -11.31
C ASN A 73 17.74 -17.99 -11.02
N HIS A 74 16.77 -17.14 -11.39
CA HIS A 74 16.80 -15.72 -11.06
C HIS A 74 16.72 -15.47 -9.56
N VAL A 75 15.82 -16.16 -8.84
CA VAL A 75 15.74 -16.04 -7.38
C VAL A 75 17.05 -16.51 -6.72
N GLY A 76 17.61 -17.62 -7.17
CA GLY A 76 18.88 -18.13 -6.65
C GLY A 76 20.04 -17.17 -6.89
N TYR A 77 20.13 -16.60 -8.09
CA TYR A 77 21.14 -15.62 -8.44
C TYR A 77 20.97 -14.31 -7.67
N PHE A 78 19.74 -13.84 -7.49
CA PHE A 78 19.43 -12.65 -6.70
C PHE A 78 19.83 -12.84 -5.23
N ILE A 79 19.50 -13.98 -4.62
CA ILE A 79 19.90 -14.31 -3.24
C ILE A 79 21.42 -14.38 -3.11
N LYS A 80 22.11 -15.03 -4.06
CA LYS A 80 23.58 -15.08 -4.09
C LYS A 80 24.17 -13.67 -4.18
N SER A 81 23.71 -12.88 -5.14
CA SER A 81 24.20 -11.52 -5.42
C SER A 81 23.97 -10.58 -4.24
N ALA A 82 22.81 -10.68 -3.57
CA ALA A 82 22.51 -9.96 -2.35
C ALA A 82 23.47 -10.30 -1.21
N ARG A 83 23.71 -11.59 -0.95
CA ARG A 83 24.65 -12.04 0.09
C ARG A 83 26.10 -11.65 -0.17
N GLU A 84 26.48 -11.50 -1.44
CA GLU A 84 27.80 -11.05 -1.89
C GLU A 84 27.95 -9.51 -1.92
N GLY A 85 26.90 -8.74 -1.61
CA GLY A 85 26.93 -7.27 -1.63
C GLY A 85 26.99 -6.68 -3.04
N VAL A 86 26.56 -7.42 -4.06
CA VAL A 86 26.57 -6.94 -5.46
C VAL A 86 25.75 -5.67 -5.61
N TYR A 87 24.63 -5.55 -4.89
CA TYR A 87 23.71 -4.42 -4.97
C TYR A 87 24.14 -3.19 -4.17
N ASP A 88 24.98 -3.37 -3.15
CA ASP A 88 25.36 -2.31 -2.21
C ASP A 88 26.09 -1.18 -2.96
N GLY A 89 25.54 0.03 -2.90
CA GLY A 89 26.02 1.22 -3.60
C GLY A 89 25.64 1.32 -5.07
N THR A 90 24.89 0.35 -5.64
CA THR A 90 24.26 0.54 -6.96
C THR A 90 23.13 1.56 -6.88
N ILE A 91 22.73 2.14 -8.01
CA ILE A 91 21.59 3.07 -8.06
C ILE A 91 20.45 2.54 -8.93
N PHE A 92 19.26 3.11 -8.74
CA PHE A 92 18.24 3.11 -9.78
C PHE A 92 18.67 4.09 -10.88
N HIS A 93 19.14 3.57 -12.00
CA HIS A 93 19.82 4.36 -13.04
C HIS A 93 18.91 4.72 -14.20
N ARG A 94 17.74 4.08 -14.28
CA ARG A 94 16.72 4.37 -15.29
C ARG A 94 15.33 4.33 -14.67
N MET A 95 14.55 5.38 -14.88
CA MET A 95 13.18 5.49 -14.41
C MET A 95 12.29 6.04 -15.53
N VAL A 96 11.11 5.44 -15.66
CA VAL A 96 10.00 6.02 -16.42
C VAL A 96 8.96 6.42 -15.41
N ARG A 97 8.63 7.71 -15.35
CA ARG A 97 7.65 8.25 -14.38
C ARG A 97 6.34 7.48 -14.46
N HIS A 98 5.92 6.89 -13.33
CA HIS A 98 4.76 6.00 -13.24
C HIS A 98 4.77 4.81 -14.22
N GLY A 99 5.94 4.40 -14.70
CA GLY A 99 6.14 3.28 -15.63
C GLY A 99 6.90 2.15 -14.96
N ILE A 100 8.23 2.24 -14.99
CA ILE A 100 9.16 1.27 -14.40
C ILE A 100 10.32 1.99 -13.69
N VAL A 101 10.92 1.31 -12.72
CA VAL A 101 12.18 1.72 -12.07
C VAL A 101 13.19 0.59 -12.23
N GLN A 102 14.36 0.86 -12.82
CA GLN A 102 15.40 -0.12 -13.12
C GLN A 102 16.68 0.14 -12.32
N GLY A 103 17.23 -0.92 -11.71
CA GLY A 103 18.42 -0.88 -10.86
C GLY A 103 19.23 -2.17 -10.92
N GLY A 104 20.19 -2.31 -10.01
CA GLY A 104 21.02 -3.52 -9.88
C GLY A 104 22.20 -3.61 -10.86
N ASP A 105 22.56 -2.50 -11.51
CA ASP A 105 23.74 -2.42 -12.37
C ASP A 105 25.00 -2.10 -11.54
N PRO A 106 25.99 -3.02 -11.44
CA PRO A 106 27.21 -2.79 -10.67
C PRO A 106 28.10 -1.66 -11.22
N LEU A 107 27.99 -1.29 -12.50
CA LEU A 107 28.76 -0.17 -13.06
C LEU A 107 28.31 1.18 -12.50
N THR A 108 27.09 1.25 -11.96
CA THR A 108 26.57 2.48 -11.35
C THR A 108 27.25 2.88 -10.05
N LYS A 109 28.03 1.99 -9.44
CA LYS A 109 28.88 2.31 -8.27
C LYS A 109 29.98 3.30 -8.62
N ASP A 110 30.38 3.33 -9.89
CA ASP A 110 31.41 4.20 -10.42
C ASP A 110 30.77 5.46 -11.04
N PHE A 111 31.05 6.61 -10.45
CA PHE A 111 30.50 7.90 -10.87
C PHE A 111 31.03 8.34 -12.24
N ASP A 112 32.19 7.84 -12.66
CA ASP A 112 32.82 8.23 -13.92
C ASP A 112 32.32 7.39 -15.13
N LYS A 113 31.49 6.37 -14.87
CA LYS A 113 30.97 5.44 -15.88
C LYS A 113 29.52 5.68 -16.28
N THR A 114 29.04 6.92 -16.20
CA THR A 114 27.64 7.26 -16.53
C THR A 114 27.21 6.75 -17.91
N GLU A 115 28.11 6.72 -18.89
CA GLU A 115 27.83 6.26 -20.26
C GLU A 115 27.74 4.73 -20.38
N SER A 116 28.19 3.99 -19.36
CA SER A 116 28.11 2.53 -19.31
C SER A 116 26.97 2.03 -18.43
N TYR A 117 26.17 2.92 -17.82
CA TYR A 117 25.03 2.50 -17.01
C TYR A 117 24.00 1.74 -17.85
N GLY A 118 23.45 0.68 -17.28
CA GLY A 118 22.57 -0.29 -17.94
C GLY A 118 23.31 -1.44 -18.63
N GLN A 119 24.65 -1.44 -18.69
CA GLN A 119 25.43 -2.48 -19.39
C GLN A 119 26.07 -3.51 -18.46
N GLY A 120 26.15 -3.23 -17.15
CA GLY A 120 26.85 -4.09 -16.21
C GLY A 120 26.01 -5.25 -15.69
N GLY A 121 26.67 -6.35 -15.33
CA GLY A 121 26.03 -7.46 -14.61
C GLY A 121 24.98 -8.23 -15.42
N LEU A 122 25.04 -8.21 -16.75
CA LEU A 122 24.20 -8.98 -17.67
C LEU A 122 24.95 -10.21 -18.23
N GLY A 123 24.25 -11.08 -18.96
CA GLY A 123 24.83 -12.22 -19.68
C GLY A 123 25.06 -13.47 -18.82
N VAL A 124 24.29 -13.64 -17.75
CA VAL A 124 24.49 -14.71 -16.75
C VAL A 124 23.33 -15.69 -16.70
N LEU A 125 22.10 -15.24 -16.96
CA LEU A 125 20.87 -16.01 -16.73
C LEU A 125 20.09 -16.21 -18.02
N ALA A 126 19.62 -17.45 -18.22
CA ALA A 126 18.61 -17.79 -19.22
C ALA A 126 17.23 -17.26 -18.80
N VAL A 127 16.36 -16.93 -19.75
CA VAL A 127 15.00 -16.45 -19.46
C VAL A 127 14.14 -17.56 -18.80
N GLU A 128 13.31 -17.19 -17.82
CA GLU A 128 12.39 -18.11 -17.12
C GLU A 128 10.95 -17.56 -17.23
N ILE A 129 10.29 -17.84 -18.36
CA ILE A 129 8.91 -17.41 -18.60
C ILE A 129 7.93 -18.24 -17.77
N SER A 130 6.99 -17.55 -17.11
CA SER A 130 5.92 -18.14 -16.31
C SER A 130 4.59 -17.43 -16.53
N ASP A 131 3.54 -17.86 -15.82
CA ASP A 131 2.22 -17.22 -15.85
C ASP A 131 2.16 -15.90 -15.05
N GLU A 132 3.24 -15.51 -14.38
CA GLU A 132 3.32 -14.25 -13.65
C GLU A 132 3.13 -13.05 -14.57
N LYS A 133 2.27 -12.12 -14.14
CA LYS A 133 1.92 -10.91 -14.88
C LYS A 133 2.70 -9.72 -14.35
N HIS A 134 3.06 -8.80 -15.23
CA HIS A 134 3.71 -7.53 -14.91
C HIS A 134 2.72 -6.50 -14.34
N THR A 135 1.89 -6.91 -13.38
CA THR A 135 1.05 -5.98 -12.61
C THR A 135 1.88 -5.10 -11.69
N ARG A 136 1.30 -4.00 -11.17
CA ARG A 136 1.96 -3.10 -10.20
C ARG A 136 2.67 -3.89 -9.11
N GLY A 137 3.96 -3.60 -8.92
CA GLY A 137 4.85 -4.25 -7.97
C GLY A 137 5.56 -5.50 -8.48
N ALA A 138 5.32 -5.97 -9.71
CA ALA A 138 6.10 -7.05 -10.29
C ALA A 138 7.58 -6.65 -10.40
N VAL A 139 8.48 -7.55 -9.99
CA VAL A 139 9.93 -7.40 -10.08
C VAL A 139 10.44 -8.38 -11.13
N SER A 140 11.05 -7.84 -12.17
CA SER A 140 11.45 -8.58 -13.36
C SER A 140 12.92 -8.37 -13.69
N ALA A 141 13.52 -9.37 -14.33
CA ALA A 141 14.91 -9.30 -14.76
C ALA A 141 15.05 -8.34 -15.95
N ALA A 142 16.08 -7.50 -15.94
CA ALA A 142 16.47 -6.77 -17.14
C ALA A 142 17.31 -7.70 -18.04
N GLN A 143 17.18 -7.54 -19.36
CA GLN A 143 17.90 -8.32 -20.35
C GLN A 143 18.35 -7.42 -21.50
N VAL A 144 19.37 -7.86 -22.24
CA VAL A 144 19.81 -7.24 -23.48
C VAL A 144 18.68 -7.36 -24.52
N PRO A 145 18.34 -6.27 -25.25
CA PRO A 145 17.29 -6.28 -26.24
C PRO A 145 17.53 -7.36 -27.31
N SER A 146 16.51 -8.15 -27.61
CA SER A 146 16.56 -9.28 -28.57
C SER A 146 17.46 -10.45 -28.15
N GLU A 147 17.97 -10.45 -26.91
CA GLU A 147 18.76 -11.55 -26.34
C GLU A 147 18.11 -12.01 -25.02
N PRO A 148 17.08 -12.86 -25.05
CA PRO A 148 16.36 -13.26 -23.84
C PRO A 148 17.24 -13.91 -22.75
N ASP A 149 18.26 -14.66 -23.14
CA ASP A 149 19.16 -15.39 -22.23
C ASP A 149 20.36 -14.55 -21.77
N SER A 150 20.15 -13.26 -21.54
CA SER A 150 21.20 -12.30 -21.19
C SER A 150 20.93 -11.58 -19.86
N ALA A 151 19.99 -12.08 -19.06
CA ALA A 151 19.69 -11.49 -17.76
C ALA A 151 20.86 -11.65 -16.78
N GLY A 152 20.79 -10.94 -15.65
CA GLY A 152 21.81 -11.04 -14.60
C GLY A 152 21.40 -10.31 -13.34
N SER A 153 22.25 -9.42 -12.81
CA SER A 153 21.97 -8.72 -11.54
C SER A 153 20.96 -7.58 -11.71
N GLN A 154 20.81 -7.03 -12.90
CA GLN A 154 19.87 -5.94 -13.15
C GLN A 154 18.42 -6.40 -13.11
N PHE A 155 17.56 -5.55 -12.55
CA PHE A 155 16.13 -5.78 -12.44
C PHE A 155 15.36 -4.48 -12.63
N PHE A 156 14.09 -4.59 -12.97
CA PHE A 156 13.14 -3.48 -12.95
C PHE A 156 11.88 -3.82 -12.16
N ILE A 157 11.22 -2.79 -11.66
CA ILE A 157 9.95 -2.89 -10.92
C ILE A 157 8.86 -2.18 -11.71
N SER A 158 7.75 -2.87 -11.97
CA SER A 158 6.55 -2.29 -12.58
C SER A 158 5.85 -1.35 -11.59
N VAL A 159 5.84 -0.05 -11.88
CA VAL A 159 5.15 0.96 -11.04
C VAL A 159 3.65 0.95 -11.29
N VAL A 160 3.25 0.65 -12.52
CA VAL A 160 1.86 0.40 -12.93
C VAL A 160 1.82 -0.92 -13.71
N ASP A 161 0.63 -1.40 -14.07
CA ASP A 161 0.49 -2.61 -14.88
C ASP A 161 1.17 -2.43 -16.26
N GLN A 162 2.02 -3.39 -16.63
CA GLN A 162 2.79 -3.43 -17.88
C GLN A 162 2.49 -4.71 -18.69
N PRO A 163 1.23 -4.97 -19.09
CA PRO A 163 0.84 -6.24 -19.74
C PRO A 163 1.59 -6.51 -21.05
N ALA A 164 2.18 -5.49 -21.68
CA ALA A 164 2.99 -5.66 -22.88
C ALA A 164 4.33 -6.38 -22.65
N LEU A 165 4.79 -6.50 -21.40
CA LEU A 165 6.02 -7.20 -21.04
C LEU A 165 5.78 -8.68 -20.74
N ASP A 166 4.52 -9.10 -20.59
CA ASP A 166 4.14 -10.47 -20.26
C ASP A 166 4.66 -11.46 -21.31
N GLY A 167 5.18 -12.59 -20.84
CA GLY A 167 5.74 -13.64 -21.70
C GLY A 167 7.08 -13.31 -22.35
N SER A 168 7.64 -12.11 -22.13
CA SER A 168 8.92 -11.68 -22.73
C SER A 168 10.05 -11.44 -21.71
N TYR A 169 9.70 -11.23 -20.44
CA TYR A 169 10.63 -10.98 -19.35
C TYR A 169 10.34 -11.90 -18.17
N THR A 170 11.39 -12.33 -17.47
CA THR A 170 11.29 -13.14 -16.26
C THR A 170 10.78 -12.30 -15.09
N VAL A 171 9.61 -12.62 -14.54
CA VAL A 171 9.16 -12.10 -13.25
C VAL A 171 9.67 -13.03 -12.14
N PHE A 172 10.46 -12.52 -11.21
CA PHE A 172 11.08 -13.33 -10.14
C PHE A 172 10.71 -12.85 -8.73
N GLY A 173 9.97 -11.74 -8.60
CA GLY A 173 9.55 -11.23 -7.30
C GLY A 173 8.35 -10.28 -7.40
N ARG A 174 7.80 -9.91 -6.23
CA ARG A 174 6.76 -8.88 -6.10
C ARG A 174 7.03 -7.98 -4.90
N VAL A 175 6.94 -6.67 -5.08
CA VAL A 175 6.97 -5.72 -3.96
C VAL A 175 5.77 -5.98 -3.05
N SER A 176 6.03 -6.38 -1.80
CA SER A 176 5.02 -6.71 -0.80
C SER A 176 4.79 -5.59 0.22
N ARG A 177 5.74 -4.65 0.33
CA ARG A 177 5.66 -3.43 1.13
C ARG A 177 6.52 -2.33 0.53
N GLY A 178 6.06 -1.08 0.55
CA GLY A 178 6.82 0.09 0.12
C GLY A 178 6.68 0.41 -1.38
N MET A 179 5.54 0.05 -1.97
CA MET A 179 5.21 0.37 -3.36
C MET A 179 5.04 1.89 -3.59
N ASN A 180 4.60 2.65 -2.59
CA ASN A 180 4.54 4.11 -2.62
C ASN A 180 5.94 4.73 -2.70
N LEU A 181 6.91 4.16 -1.97
CA LEU A 181 8.31 4.55 -2.08
C LEU A 181 8.87 4.23 -3.48
N VAL A 182 8.58 3.04 -4.02
CA VAL A 182 8.95 2.72 -5.42
C VAL A 182 8.30 3.69 -6.42
N THR A 183 7.07 4.15 -6.14
CA THR A 183 6.40 5.17 -6.95
C THR A 183 7.14 6.51 -6.85
N GLU A 184 7.52 6.95 -5.65
CA GLU A 184 8.34 8.15 -5.43
C GLU A 184 9.67 8.09 -6.17
N ILE A 185 10.37 6.94 -6.12
CA ILE A 185 11.62 6.74 -6.88
C ILE A 185 11.37 6.92 -8.38
N SER A 186 10.24 6.46 -8.90
CA SER A 186 9.90 6.63 -10.32
C SER A 186 9.68 8.10 -10.73
N GLU A 187 9.37 8.96 -9.77
CA GLU A 187 9.10 10.39 -9.98
C GLU A 187 10.34 11.28 -9.86
N ALA A 188 11.48 10.71 -9.45
CA ALA A 188 12.74 11.41 -9.37
C ALA A 188 13.20 11.93 -10.75
N ASP A 189 14.01 12.99 -10.74
CA ASP A 189 14.43 13.66 -11.96
C ASP A 189 15.26 12.74 -12.88
N THR A 190 14.83 12.63 -14.13
CA THR A 190 15.56 11.94 -15.21
C THR A 190 15.81 12.89 -16.37
N ASP A 191 16.80 12.58 -17.19
CA ASP A 191 16.92 13.21 -18.50
C ASP A 191 15.81 12.71 -19.45
N LYS A 192 15.82 13.22 -20.69
CA LYS A 192 14.90 12.76 -21.74
C LYS A 192 15.01 11.25 -22.00
N GLU A 193 16.18 10.67 -21.70
CA GLU A 193 16.65 9.26 -21.69
C GLU A 193 15.83 8.29 -20.84
N GLY A 194 15.17 8.85 -19.83
CA GLY A 194 14.81 8.16 -18.60
C GLY A 194 16.02 7.84 -17.71
N LYS A 195 17.22 8.36 -17.99
CA LYS A 195 18.42 8.12 -17.18
C LYS A 195 18.40 9.04 -15.95
N ALA A 196 18.72 8.46 -14.80
CA ALA A 196 18.67 9.16 -13.52
C ALA A 196 19.60 10.38 -13.50
N ILE A 197 19.04 11.57 -13.22
CA ILE A 197 19.81 12.77 -12.86
C ILE A 197 20.05 12.75 -11.35
N GLU A 198 18.98 12.49 -10.59
CA GLU A 198 19.08 12.24 -9.16
C GLU A 198 19.56 10.81 -8.91
N ARG A 199 20.63 10.65 -8.12
CA ARG A 199 21.16 9.34 -7.74
C ARG A 199 20.45 8.82 -6.49
N ILE A 200 19.57 7.85 -6.67
CA ILE A 200 18.95 7.11 -5.56
C ILE A 200 19.67 5.78 -5.43
N ALA A 201 20.53 5.68 -4.42
CA ALA A 201 21.35 4.51 -4.13
C ALA A 201 20.58 3.45 -3.33
N ILE A 202 20.93 2.20 -3.61
CA ILE A 202 20.61 1.03 -2.78
C ILE A 202 21.78 0.86 -1.80
N HIS A 203 21.50 0.98 -0.51
CA HIS A 203 22.50 0.79 0.53
C HIS A 203 22.77 -0.69 0.81
N THR A 204 21.70 -1.46 0.97
CA THR A 204 21.77 -2.88 1.30
C THR A 204 20.63 -3.66 0.66
N VAL A 205 20.90 -4.93 0.36
CA VAL A 205 19.87 -5.93 0.01
C VAL A 205 20.00 -7.12 0.95
N ALA A 206 19.13 -7.21 1.95
CA ALA A 206 19.14 -8.29 2.93
C ALA A 206 18.09 -9.36 2.61
N ILE A 207 18.51 -10.63 2.56
CA ILE A 207 17.59 -11.77 2.39
C ILE A 207 17.15 -12.28 3.77
N ARG A 208 15.84 -12.39 3.99
CA ARG A 208 15.27 -12.96 5.21
C ARG A 208 14.18 -13.98 4.91
N ASP A 209 13.82 -14.76 5.92
CA ASP A 209 12.56 -15.49 5.93
C ASP A 209 11.37 -14.51 5.95
N LYS A 210 10.37 -14.81 5.12
CA LYS A 210 9.07 -14.15 5.16
C LYS A 210 8.46 -14.44 6.54
N PRO A 211 8.16 -13.42 7.35
CA PRO A 211 7.49 -13.64 8.62
C PRO A 211 6.18 -14.40 8.38
N SER A 212 5.86 -15.35 9.26
CA SER A 212 4.55 -15.98 9.24
C SER A 212 3.46 -14.89 9.25
N PRO A 213 2.41 -15.01 8.42
CA PRO A 213 1.29 -14.07 8.46
C PRO A 213 0.81 -13.98 9.90
N GLN A 214 0.92 -12.80 10.51
CA GLN A 214 0.32 -12.58 11.81
C GLN A 214 -1.20 -12.57 11.58
N PRO A 215 -1.99 -13.21 12.46
CA PRO A 215 -3.44 -13.05 12.39
C PRO A 215 -3.74 -11.56 12.45
N MET A 216 -4.73 -11.13 11.66
CA MET A 216 -5.18 -9.75 11.71
C MET A 216 -5.50 -9.40 13.18
N PRO A 217 -5.02 -8.25 13.71
CA PRO A 217 -5.22 -7.91 15.12
C PRO A 217 -6.70 -8.01 15.50
N PHE A 218 -6.99 -8.44 16.72
CA PHE A 218 -8.35 -8.60 17.22
C PHE A 218 -9.22 -9.62 16.47
N SER A 219 -8.68 -10.45 15.57
CA SER A 219 -9.50 -11.44 14.84
C SER A 219 -9.82 -12.71 15.60
N GLN A 220 -9.10 -13.02 16.68
CA GLN A 220 -9.27 -14.27 17.44
C GLN A 220 -9.78 -14.03 18.86
N ASP A 221 -9.83 -12.77 19.32
CA ASP A 221 -10.28 -12.40 20.66
C ASP A 221 -11.74 -12.85 20.87
N SER A 222 -12.07 -13.39 22.04
CA SER A 222 -13.47 -13.70 22.40
C SER A 222 -14.30 -12.43 22.60
N VAL A 223 -15.63 -12.55 22.67
CA VAL A 223 -16.51 -11.43 22.99
C VAL A 223 -16.14 -10.82 24.36
N GLU A 224 -15.80 -11.66 25.33
CA GLU A 224 -15.36 -11.24 26.66
C GLU A 224 -14.02 -10.51 26.62
N GLU A 225 -13.08 -10.96 25.79
CA GLU A 225 -11.79 -10.28 25.61
C GLU A 225 -11.96 -8.93 24.91
N LEU A 226 -12.81 -8.85 23.89
CA LEU A 226 -13.17 -7.61 23.22
C LEU A 226 -13.82 -6.61 24.19
N ALA A 227 -14.67 -7.09 25.09
CA ALA A 227 -15.39 -6.25 26.05
C ALA A 227 -14.47 -5.63 27.11
N ALA A 228 -13.24 -6.14 27.27
CA ALA A 228 -12.24 -5.54 28.15
C ALA A 228 -11.63 -4.26 27.56
N TYR A 229 -11.61 -4.10 26.23
CA TYR A 229 -11.00 -2.92 25.63
C TYR A 229 -11.85 -1.66 25.76
N ARG A 230 -11.19 -0.52 25.90
CA ARG A 230 -11.74 0.83 25.75
C ARG A 230 -10.91 1.58 24.73
N VAL A 231 -11.50 2.62 24.13
CA VAL A 231 -10.73 3.60 23.36
C VAL A 231 -10.89 4.98 23.94
N ILE A 232 -9.79 5.72 23.97
CA ILE A 232 -9.75 7.14 24.32
C ILE A 232 -9.55 7.89 23.01
N LEU A 233 -10.61 8.55 22.56
CA LEU A 233 -10.60 9.42 21.39
C LEU A 233 -10.12 10.79 21.82
N ALA A 234 -8.85 11.11 21.60
CA ALA A 234 -8.32 12.44 21.87
C ALA A 234 -8.69 13.37 20.71
N THR A 235 -9.39 14.46 20.99
CA THR A 235 -9.76 15.48 20.01
C THR A 235 -9.23 16.85 20.40
N THR A 236 -9.26 17.81 19.48
CA THR A 236 -8.93 19.22 19.78
C THR A 236 -9.90 19.85 20.81
N SER A 237 -11.08 19.27 21.02
CA SER A 237 -12.07 19.72 22.01
C SER A 237 -12.05 18.94 23.32
N GLY A 238 -11.11 18.01 23.48
CA GLY A 238 -10.99 17.14 24.67
C GLY A 238 -11.07 15.65 24.31
N THR A 239 -11.10 14.80 25.33
CA THR A 239 -11.14 13.34 25.18
C THR A 239 -12.56 12.80 25.22
N ILE A 240 -12.83 11.69 24.53
CA ILE A 240 -14.07 10.91 24.67
C ILE A 240 -13.68 9.45 24.88
N THR A 241 -14.16 8.82 25.95
CA THR A 241 -13.86 7.41 26.22
C THR A 241 -15.04 6.53 25.82
N ILE A 242 -14.79 5.54 24.96
CA ILE A 242 -15.79 4.61 24.46
C ILE A 242 -15.53 3.21 25.04
N GLU A 243 -16.61 2.62 25.55
CA GLU A 243 -16.73 1.19 25.85
C GLU A 243 -17.40 0.46 24.69
N PHE A 244 -16.90 -0.73 24.37
CA PHE A 244 -17.43 -1.55 23.29
C PHE A 244 -18.54 -2.49 23.76
N MET A 245 -19.42 -2.85 22.82
CA MET A 245 -20.54 -3.80 23.00
C MET A 245 -20.39 -4.99 22.03
N PRO A 246 -19.34 -5.82 22.18
CA PRO A 246 -19.04 -6.92 21.25
C PRO A 246 -20.07 -8.06 21.29
N GLU A 247 -20.96 -8.09 22.28
CA GLU A 247 -22.11 -8.99 22.31
C GLU A 247 -23.20 -8.59 21.30
N ILE A 248 -23.19 -7.33 20.85
CA ILE A 248 -24.11 -6.79 19.84
C ILE A 248 -23.48 -6.85 18.46
N ALA A 249 -22.25 -6.32 18.33
CA ALA A 249 -21.59 -6.11 17.06
C ALA A 249 -20.09 -6.46 17.12
N PRO A 250 -19.75 -7.75 17.30
CA PRO A 250 -18.35 -8.16 17.46
C PRO A 250 -17.48 -7.76 16.29
N GLU A 251 -17.94 -7.88 15.04
CA GLU A 251 -17.09 -7.58 13.88
C GLU A 251 -16.85 -6.08 13.72
N HIS A 252 -17.82 -5.24 14.10
CA HIS A 252 -17.63 -3.80 14.18
C HIS A 252 -16.63 -3.39 15.26
N VAL A 253 -16.69 -4.01 16.44
CA VAL A 253 -15.73 -3.77 17.53
C VAL A 253 -14.32 -4.16 17.09
N ARG A 254 -14.15 -5.35 16.49
CA ARG A 254 -12.85 -5.81 15.96
C ARG A 254 -12.31 -4.83 14.91
N ASN A 255 -13.15 -4.43 13.96
CA ASN A 255 -12.77 -3.48 12.92
C ASN A 255 -12.33 -2.14 13.52
N PHE A 256 -13.13 -1.58 14.44
CA PHE A 256 -12.80 -0.31 15.08
C PHE A 256 -11.46 -0.38 15.81
N LEU A 257 -11.22 -1.44 16.60
CA LEU A 257 -9.96 -1.65 17.32
C LEU A 257 -8.76 -1.77 16.39
N ARG A 258 -8.89 -2.47 15.26
CA ARG A 258 -7.84 -2.57 14.22
C ARG A 258 -7.51 -1.21 13.64
N LEU A 259 -8.52 -0.46 13.20
CA LEU A 259 -8.35 0.86 12.58
C LEU A 259 -7.77 1.87 13.57
N ALA A 260 -8.23 1.86 14.83
CA ALA A 260 -7.68 2.67 15.90
C ALA A 260 -6.20 2.34 16.18
N SER A 261 -5.86 1.06 16.32
CA SER A 261 -4.48 0.61 16.57
C SER A 261 -3.53 0.95 15.42
N ALA A 262 -4.06 1.01 14.19
CA ALA A 262 -3.31 1.40 13.00
C ALA A 262 -3.24 2.92 12.77
N GLY A 263 -3.87 3.74 13.63
CA GLY A 263 -3.90 5.21 13.48
C GLY A 263 -4.72 5.69 12.27
N VAL A 264 -5.70 4.90 11.81
CA VAL A 264 -6.55 5.25 10.65
C VAL A 264 -7.45 6.45 10.95
N PHE A 265 -7.82 6.66 12.21
CA PHE A 265 -8.68 7.78 12.62
C PHE A 265 -7.94 9.10 12.84
N ASP A 266 -6.63 9.06 13.04
CA ASP A 266 -5.82 10.24 13.38
C ASP A 266 -5.91 11.31 12.27
N GLY A 267 -6.07 12.58 12.64
CA GLY A 267 -6.24 13.69 11.71
C GLY A 267 -7.59 13.72 10.97
N MET A 268 -8.55 12.82 11.24
CA MET A 268 -9.91 12.93 10.71
C MET A 268 -10.73 13.96 11.50
N SER A 269 -11.66 14.65 10.85
CA SER A 269 -12.51 15.62 11.52
C SER A 269 -13.84 15.04 12.00
N ILE A 270 -14.41 15.71 13.00
CA ILE A 270 -15.85 15.70 13.23
C ILE A 270 -16.44 16.60 12.16
N HIS A 271 -16.89 15.99 11.07
CA HIS A 271 -17.28 16.69 9.84
C HIS A 271 -18.76 17.06 9.82
N ARG A 272 -19.55 16.47 10.72
CA ARG A 272 -20.99 16.67 10.80
C ARG A 272 -21.48 16.65 12.24
N VAL A 273 -22.31 17.63 12.58
CA VAL A 273 -22.98 17.84 13.86
C VAL A 273 -24.44 18.15 13.53
N VAL A 274 -25.35 17.36 14.10
CA VAL A 274 -26.79 17.57 14.02
C VAL A 274 -27.28 17.90 15.42
N GLU A 275 -27.59 19.18 15.63
CA GLU A 275 -28.00 19.71 16.94
C GLU A 275 -29.18 18.91 17.51
N GLY A 276 -29.02 18.43 18.74
CA GLY A 276 -30.02 17.63 19.44
C GLY A 276 -30.19 16.21 18.89
N ALA A 277 -29.19 15.69 18.17
CA ALA A 277 -29.25 14.33 17.63
C ALA A 277 -27.91 13.59 17.72
N LEU A 278 -26.87 14.04 17.01
CA LEU A 278 -25.60 13.33 16.93
C LEU A 278 -24.43 14.19 16.45
N ILE A 279 -23.21 13.71 16.75
CA ILE A 279 -21.98 14.12 16.07
C ILE A 279 -21.44 12.94 15.24
N GLN A 280 -20.87 13.20 14.09
CA GLN A 280 -20.37 12.18 13.17
C GLN A 280 -18.93 12.46 12.75
N THR A 281 -18.12 11.39 12.74
CA THR A 281 -16.69 11.42 12.41
C THR A 281 -16.29 10.14 11.65
N GLY A 282 -14.99 9.89 11.51
CA GLY A 282 -14.45 8.71 10.83
C GLY A 282 -14.57 8.77 9.30
N TRP A 283 -14.84 9.94 8.69
CA TRP A 283 -14.88 10.06 7.23
C TRP A 283 -13.47 10.22 6.67
N LEU A 284 -13.01 9.26 5.87
CA LEU A 284 -11.68 9.25 5.26
C LEU A 284 -11.34 10.52 4.47
N GLY A 285 -12.32 11.13 3.79
CA GLY A 285 -12.12 12.38 3.05
C GLY A 285 -11.80 13.59 3.91
N SER A 286 -11.98 13.50 5.24
CA SER A 286 -11.64 14.57 6.19
C SER A 286 -10.23 14.48 6.77
N ARG A 287 -9.50 13.39 6.48
CA ARG A 287 -8.16 13.16 7.02
C ARG A 287 -7.16 14.17 6.41
N ASP A 288 -6.24 14.66 7.23
CA ASP A 288 -5.22 15.64 6.85
C ASP A 288 -4.07 15.06 5.99
N ARG A 289 -3.94 13.74 5.97
CA ARG A 289 -2.91 12.99 5.24
C ARG A 289 -3.49 11.70 4.66
N PRO A 290 -2.97 11.21 3.52
CA PRO A 290 -3.39 9.94 2.96
C PRO A 290 -3.09 8.78 3.93
N LEU A 291 -3.78 7.66 3.74
CA LEU A 291 -3.44 6.42 4.43
C LEU A 291 -2.12 5.87 3.90
N ASP A 292 -1.36 5.19 4.75
CA ASP A 292 -0.27 4.33 4.28
C ASP A 292 -0.79 2.98 3.78
N GLU A 293 0.06 2.22 3.08
CA GLU A 293 -0.32 0.93 2.49
C GLU A 293 -0.86 -0.08 3.51
N ASN A 294 -0.40 -0.05 4.77
CA ASN A 294 -0.90 -0.96 5.79
C ASN A 294 -2.28 -0.53 6.26
N GLN A 295 -2.49 0.79 6.42
CA GLN A 295 -3.78 1.36 6.77
C GLN A 295 -4.83 1.13 5.68
N GLU A 296 -4.48 1.33 4.40
CA GLU A 296 -5.37 1.10 3.25
C GLU A 296 -5.88 -0.35 3.22
N ARG A 297 -5.02 -1.33 3.50
CA ARG A 297 -5.38 -2.75 3.54
C ARG A 297 -6.39 -3.11 4.64
N LEU A 298 -6.50 -2.30 5.68
CA LEU A 298 -7.43 -2.51 6.79
C LEU A 298 -8.80 -1.90 6.53
N VAL A 299 -8.91 -0.93 5.61
CA VAL A 299 -10.18 -0.26 5.31
C VAL A 299 -11.02 -1.14 4.40
N THR A 300 -12.05 -1.75 4.98
CA THR A 300 -13.01 -2.58 4.27
C THR A 300 -14.44 -2.25 4.67
N ASN A 301 -15.39 -2.60 3.81
CA ASN A 301 -16.81 -2.54 4.16
C ASN A 301 -17.20 -3.70 5.08
N LEU A 302 -18.17 -3.46 5.97
CA LEU A 302 -18.66 -4.42 6.96
C LEU A 302 -20.10 -4.84 6.66
N GLN A 303 -20.39 -6.12 6.92
CA GLN A 303 -21.77 -6.60 6.96
C GLN A 303 -22.48 -6.03 8.19
N PRO A 304 -23.76 -5.64 8.09
CA PRO A 304 -24.48 -5.04 9.21
C PRO A 304 -24.70 -6.02 10.36
N GLU A 305 -24.53 -5.55 11.59
CA GLU A 305 -24.86 -6.28 12.83
C GLU A 305 -25.99 -5.52 13.56
N PHE A 306 -27.10 -5.32 12.85
CA PHE A 306 -28.24 -4.56 13.37
C PHE A 306 -28.86 -5.23 14.61
N SER A 307 -29.30 -4.41 15.57
CA SER A 307 -29.90 -4.87 16.82
C SER A 307 -31.06 -3.98 17.25
N ASN A 308 -31.76 -4.38 18.32
CA ASN A 308 -32.85 -3.61 18.94
C ASN A 308 -32.34 -2.57 19.96
N THR A 309 -31.04 -2.28 19.96
CA THR A 309 -30.45 -1.31 20.88
C THR A 309 -30.89 0.10 20.49
N ALA A 310 -31.49 0.81 21.43
CA ALA A 310 -31.99 2.16 21.19
C ALA A 310 -30.84 3.16 21.05
N HIS A 311 -30.93 4.05 20.06
CA HIS A 311 -30.01 5.16 19.85
C HIS A 311 -30.34 6.29 20.83
N VAL A 312 -29.93 6.11 22.08
CA VAL A 312 -30.00 7.11 23.13
C VAL A 312 -28.67 7.85 23.27
N ARG A 313 -28.69 8.96 24.00
CA ARG A 313 -27.50 9.77 24.28
C ARG A 313 -26.33 8.90 24.77
N GLY A 314 -25.18 9.07 24.15
CA GLY A 314 -23.93 8.36 24.41
C GLY A 314 -23.72 7.10 23.56
N ILE A 315 -24.71 6.61 22.82
CA ILE A 315 -24.55 5.44 21.95
C ILE A 315 -23.63 5.77 20.77
N VAL A 316 -22.71 4.84 20.47
CA VAL A 316 -21.79 4.88 19.34
C VAL A 316 -22.24 3.85 18.30
N SER A 317 -22.45 4.30 17.08
CA SER A 317 -23.03 3.49 16.02
C SER A 317 -22.37 3.79 14.68
N MET A 318 -22.24 2.80 13.81
CA MET A 318 -21.61 2.98 12.51
C MET A 318 -22.49 3.76 11.55
N ALA A 319 -21.88 4.70 10.84
CA ALA A 319 -22.52 5.33 9.69
C ALA A 319 -22.43 4.42 8.46
N ARG A 320 -23.43 4.53 7.57
CA ARG A 320 -23.50 3.80 6.30
C ARG A 320 -24.21 4.64 5.25
N GLY A 321 -23.99 4.31 3.99
CA GLY A 321 -24.82 4.76 2.88
C GLY A 321 -26.09 3.91 2.74
N ASP A 322 -26.71 3.97 1.55
CA ASP A 322 -27.97 3.26 1.26
C ASP A 322 -27.84 1.74 1.39
N ASP A 323 -26.70 1.19 0.95
CA ASP A 323 -26.38 -0.23 1.13
C ASP A 323 -26.11 -0.52 2.63
N PRO A 324 -26.88 -1.43 3.27
CA PRO A 324 -26.63 -1.88 4.64
C PRO A 324 -25.19 -2.35 4.91
N ALA A 325 -24.51 -2.89 3.90
CA ALA A 325 -23.13 -3.38 3.98
C ALA A 325 -22.09 -2.35 3.50
N SER A 326 -22.39 -1.05 3.58
CA SER A 326 -21.46 0.03 3.19
C SER A 326 -20.71 0.71 4.35
N ALA A 327 -20.99 0.31 5.60
CA ALA A 327 -20.25 0.81 6.75
C ALA A 327 -18.76 0.44 6.63
N SER A 328 -17.86 1.39 6.92
CA SER A 328 -16.41 1.17 6.85
C SER A 328 -15.67 1.85 8.00
N THR A 329 -15.45 3.16 7.88
CA THR A 329 -14.69 3.98 8.83
C THR A 329 -15.55 5.00 9.57
N SER A 330 -16.63 5.50 8.95
CA SER A 330 -17.45 6.55 9.55
C SER A 330 -18.38 6.00 10.62
N PHE A 331 -18.45 6.71 11.75
CA PHE A 331 -19.32 6.40 12.88
C PHE A 331 -19.87 7.71 13.47
N PHE A 332 -20.93 7.59 14.27
CA PHE A 332 -21.54 8.71 14.97
C PHE A 332 -21.76 8.38 16.44
N ILE A 333 -21.84 9.45 17.25
CA ILE A 333 -22.15 9.39 18.67
C ILE A 333 -23.44 10.19 18.88
N CYS A 334 -24.46 9.55 19.44
CA CYS A 334 -25.73 10.20 19.74
C CYS A 334 -25.58 11.20 20.90
N THR A 335 -26.02 12.44 20.69
CA THR A 335 -26.06 13.49 21.73
C THR A 335 -27.44 13.58 22.40
N ALA A 336 -28.47 13.01 21.76
CA ALA A 336 -29.83 12.85 22.30
C ALA A 336 -30.43 11.50 21.89
N THR A 337 -31.72 11.29 22.17
CA THR A 337 -32.46 10.12 21.69
C THR A 337 -32.91 10.29 20.24
N VAL A 338 -32.54 9.36 19.37
CA VAL A 338 -32.82 9.39 17.92
C VAL A 338 -33.44 8.07 17.46
N SER A 339 -34.68 7.81 17.86
CA SER A 339 -35.35 6.51 17.63
C SER A 339 -35.56 6.15 16.17
N SER A 340 -35.45 7.09 15.23
CA SER A 340 -35.51 6.81 13.79
C SER A 340 -34.31 5.99 13.29
N LEU A 341 -33.21 5.92 14.05
CA LEU A 341 -32.02 5.15 13.72
C LEU A 341 -32.11 3.69 14.21
N ASP A 342 -33.04 3.39 15.12
CA ASP A 342 -33.16 2.06 15.73
C ASP A 342 -33.42 0.97 14.68
N GLY A 343 -32.70 -0.16 14.81
CA GLY A 343 -32.77 -1.28 13.87
C GLY A 343 -32.15 -1.02 12.49
N ASN A 344 -31.66 0.19 12.20
CA ASN A 344 -31.16 0.57 10.87
C ASN A 344 -29.65 0.81 10.82
N TYR A 345 -29.00 0.91 11.97
CA TYR A 345 -27.57 1.18 12.14
C TYR A 345 -26.97 0.24 13.19
N THR A 346 -25.70 -0.13 13.00
CA THR A 346 -25.01 -1.05 13.89
C THR A 346 -24.44 -0.31 15.09
N VAL A 347 -25.07 -0.50 16.25
CA VAL A 347 -24.53 -0.06 17.56
C VAL A 347 -23.38 -0.98 17.96
N PHE A 348 -22.22 -0.41 18.27
CA PHE A 348 -21.02 -1.18 18.65
C PHE A 348 -20.33 -0.67 19.91
N GLY A 349 -20.78 0.44 20.48
CA GLY A 349 -20.21 0.98 21.70
C GLY A 349 -21.06 2.06 22.35
N ARG A 350 -20.56 2.59 23.47
CA ARG A 350 -21.14 3.71 24.20
C ARG A 350 -20.06 4.56 24.84
N VAL A 351 -20.31 5.86 24.96
CA VAL A 351 -19.43 6.76 25.71
C VAL A 351 -19.63 6.54 27.20
N VAL A 352 -18.51 6.35 27.92
CA VAL A 352 -18.49 6.09 29.36
C VAL A 352 -17.81 7.19 30.18
N ASP A 353 -17.03 8.05 29.52
CA ASP A 353 -16.40 9.20 30.17
C ASP A 353 -16.33 10.39 29.20
N SER A 354 -16.29 11.59 29.77
CA SER A 354 -16.17 12.87 29.08
C SER A 354 -17.36 13.23 28.18
N MET A 355 -18.60 12.97 28.64
CA MET A 355 -19.83 13.44 27.97
C MET A 355 -19.87 14.96 27.76
N ALA A 356 -19.23 15.74 28.65
CA ALA A 356 -19.12 17.19 28.50
C ALA A 356 -18.35 17.62 27.25
N THR A 357 -17.41 16.80 26.77
CA THR A 357 -16.70 17.05 25.50
C THR A 357 -17.66 16.91 24.31
N LEU A 358 -18.60 15.96 24.35
CA LEU A 358 -19.65 15.86 23.31
C LEU A 358 -20.52 17.12 23.28
N ASP A 359 -20.93 17.60 24.46
CA ASP A 359 -21.74 18.83 24.56
C ASP A 359 -20.98 20.05 24.03
N SER A 360 -19.69 20.15 24.34
CA SER A 360 -18.84 21.23 23.83
C SER A 360 -18.76 21.19 22.31
N ILE A 361 -18.62 20.01 21.70
CA ILE A 361 -18.55 19.85 20.24
C ILE A 361 -19.90 20.17 19.60
N GLU A 362 -21.00 19.68 20.16
CA GLU A 362 -22.35 19.93 19.64
C GLU A 362 -22.72 21.43 19.67
N SER A 363 -22.23 22.17 20.67
CA SER A 363 -22.48 23.61 20.82
C SER A 363 -21.67 24.51 19.88
N LEU A 364 -20.78 23.95 19.05
CA LEU A 364 -19.93 24.74 18.18
C LEU A 364 -20.75 25.49 17.11
N PRO A 365 -20.31 26.70 16.72
CA PRO A 365 -20.87 27.38 15.55
C PRO A 365 -20.76 26.52 14.28
N LEU A 366 -21.85 26.37 13.53
CA LEU A 366 -21.92 25.51 12.35
C LEU A 366 -22.16 26.31 11.05
N ASN A 367 -21.66 25.78 9.93
CA ASN A 367 -22.09 26.11 8.58
C ASN A 367 -22.86 24.91 8.01
N GLY A 368 -24.20 24.99 8.03
CA GLY A 368 -25.03 23.80 7.84
C GLY A 368 -24.85 22.84 9.01
N GLU A 369 -24.49 21.59 8.73
CA GLU A 369 -24.16 20.59 9.76
C GLU A 369 -22.65 20.52 10.03
N THR A 370 -21.81 21.33 9.37
CA THR A 370 -20.35 21.24 9.53
C THR A 370 -19.84 22.29 10.54
N PRO A 371 -19.03 21.92 11.54
CA PRO A 371 -18.39 22.90 12.44
C PRO A 371 -17.57 23.96 11.69
N LEU A 372 -17.72 25.22 12.07
CA LEU A 372 -16.92 26.34 11.54
C LEU A 372 -15.45 26.22 11.96
N GLU A 373 -15.24 25.84 13.23
CA GLU A 373 -13.91 25.47 13.73
C GLU A 373 -13.70 23.98 13.58
N ARG A 374 -12.57 23.59 12.97
CA ARG A 374 -12.24 22.19 12.75
C ARG A 374 -11.99 21.50 14.09
N VAL A 375 -12.85 20.56 14.44
CA VAL A 375 -12.58 19.58 15.49
C VAL A 375 -12.02 18.32 14.84
N GLU A 376 -10.86 17.86 15.29
CA GLU A 376 -10.21 16.69 14.74
C GLU A 376 -9.77 15.71 15.82
N ILE A 377 -9.68 14.45 15.40
CA ILE A 377 -9.12 13.35 16.19
C ILE A 377 -7.61 13.47 16.14
N LEU A 378 -6.97 13.76 17.26
CA LEU A 378 -5.52 13.84 17.37
C LEU A 378 -4.90 12.45 17.39
N ALA A 379 -5.50 11.54 18.15
CA ALA A 379 -5.11 10.14 18.26
C ALA A 379 -6.25 9.30 18.85
N VAL A 380 -6.25 8.00 18.54
CA VAL A 380 -7.10 7.01 19.23
C VAL A 380 -6.24 6.04 20.02
N GLN A 381 -6.29 6.13 21.34
CA GLN A 381 -5.58 5.19 22.21
C GLN A 381 -6.47 3.99 22.54
N VAL A 382 -6.02 2.79 22.17
CA VAL A 382 -6.63 1.53 22.63
C VAL A 382 -6.06 1.19 24.01
N ALA A 383 -6.94 1.00 24.99
CA ALA A 383 -6.62 0.61 26.36
C ALA A 383 -7.38 -0.67 26.71
N ARG A 384 -6.86 -1.46 27.65
CA ARG A 384 -7.49 -2.68 28.16
C ARG A 384 -7.56 -2.64 29.68
#